data_AF-A0A968RKQ7-F1
#
_entry.id   AF-A0A968RKQ7-F1
#
_cell.length_a   1.000
_cell.length_b   1.000
_cell.length_c   1.000
_cell.angle_alpha   90.00
_cell.angle_beta   90.00
_cell.angle_gamma   90.00
#
_symmetry.space_group_name_H-M   'P 1'
#
loop_
_entity.id
_entity.type
_entity.pdbx_description
1 polymer ?
#
loop_
_entity_poly.entity_id
_entity_poly.type
_entity_poly.pdbx_seq_one_letter_code
_entity_poly.pdbx_strand_id
1 'polypeptide(L)'
;MRKSYTNYHLTANQTASAYLENCKAISSLSFQIYTHIFAPIEAVFPLPEKLIIVPDGILGYIPFDALIKKESADPTLHKQHDYLIKNHQISYVYSASLLQEMKARKTNSTKGFFSWTCTDF
;
A
#
# COMPACT_ATOMS: atom_id res chain seq x y z
N MET A 1 12.83 -3.05 0.37
CA MET A 1 11.78 -2.32 1.12
C MET A 1 11.53 -2.87 2.53
N ARG A 2 10.99 -4.08 2.76
CA ARG A 2 10.75 -4.59 4.14
C ARG A 2 11.99 -4.55 5.04
N LYS A 3 13.15 -4.97 4.51
CA LYS A 3 14.43 -4.90 5.24
C LYS A 3 14.83 -3.47 5.60
N SER A 4 14.49 -2.46 4.78
CA SER A 4 14.83 -1.06 5.03
C SER A 4 14.11 -0.52 6.26
N TYR A 5 12.80 -0.80 6.38
CA TYR A 5 11.99 -0.41 7.54
C TYR A 5 12.48 -1.04 8.85
N THR A 6 12.95 -2.29 8.82
CA THR A 6 13.41 -2.99 10.02
C THR A 6 14.90 -2.80 10.30
N ASN A 7 15.69 -2.33 9.32
CA ASN A 7 17.16 -2.31 9.41
C ASN A 7 17.66 -1.53 10.63
N TYR A 8 17.02 -0.40 10.92
CA TYR A 8 17.38 0.45 12.05
C TYR A 8 17.23 -0.28 13.41
N HIS A 9 16.15 -1.06 13.56
CA HIS A 9 15.89 -1.82 14.78
C HIS A 9 16.79 -3.06 14.93
N LEU A 10 17.42 -3.51 13.83
CA LEU A 10 18.28 -4.69 13.79
C LEU A 10 19.77 -4.36 13.97
N THR A 11 20.16 -3.09 13.80
CA THR A 11 21.55 -2.65 13.99
C THR A 11 21.88 -2.42 15.47
N ALA A 12 23.03 -2.93 15.90
CA ALA A 12 23.52 -2.83 17.29
C ALA A 12 23.84 -1.40 17.77
N ASN A 13 23.91 -0.41 16.86
CA ASN A 13 24.22 0.98 17.18
C ASN A 13 23.12 1.94 16.68
N GLN A 14 22.10 2.14 17.49
CA GLN A 14 20.93 2.98 17.21
C GLN A 14 21.25 4.46 17.50
N THR A 15 21.92 5.11 16.55
CA THR A 15 22.26 6.54 16.62
C THR A 15 21.24 7.40 15.87
N ALA A 16 21.05 8.65 16.32
CA ALA A 16 20.14 9.59 15.67
C ALA A 16 20.51 9.88 14.20
N SER A 17 21.80 9.90 13.87
CA SER A 17 22.28 10.05 12.49
C SER A 17 21.95 8.85 11.62
N ALA A 18 22.10 7.62 12.12
CA ALA A 18 21.73 6.41 11.39
C ALA A 18 20.21 6.33 11.12
N TYR A 19 19.39 6.82 12.05
CA TYR A 19 17.94 6.94 11.85
C TYR A 19 17.62 7.91 10.71
N LEU A 20 18.24 9.09 10.70
CA LEU A 20 18.04 10.11 9.68
C LEU A 20 18.39 9.59 8.27
N GLU A 21 19.54 8.92 8.15
CA GLU A 21 19.98 8.35 6.87
C GLU A 21 19.06 7.24 6.39
N ASN A 22 18.54 6.40 7.31
CA ASN A 22 17.55 5.39 6.97
C ASN A 22 16.24 6.03 6.48
N CYS A 23 15.77 7.08 7.15
CA CYS A 23 14.56 7.80 6.75
C CYS A 23 14.70 8.41 5.34
N LYS A 24 15.85 9.05 5.05
CA LYS A 24 16.17 9.55 3.70
C LYS A 24 16.16 8.43 2.67
N ALA A 25 16.81 7.31 2.97
CA ALA A 25 16.89 6.17 2.05
C ALA A 25 15.51 5.56 1.76
N ILE A 26 14.64 5.44 2.78
CA ILE A 26 13.26 4.98 2.61
C ILE A 26 12.47 5.98 1.76
N SER A 27 12.55 7.28 2.09
CA SER A 27 11.84 8.34 1.37
C SER A 27 12.21 8.33 -0.10
N SER A 28 13.50 8.35 -0.42
CA SER A 28 13.97 8.35 -1.82
C SER A 28 13.59 7.07 -2.56
N LEU A 29 13.69 5.89 -1.93
CA LEU A 29 13.28 4.63 -2.55
C LEU A 29 11.77 4.60 -2.83
N SER A 30 10.95 5.06 -1.88
CA SER A 30 9.51 5.17 -2.05
C SER A 30 9.14 6.11 -3.20
N PHE A 31 9.84 7.25 -3.31
CA PHE A 31 9.63 8.19 -4.42
C PHE A 31 10.02 7.58 -5.77
N GLN A 32 11.19 6.93 -5.86
CA GLN A 32 11.65 6.29 -7.09
C GLN A 32 10.68 5.20 -7.59
N ILE A 33 10.16 4.37 -6.69
CA ILE A 33 9.19 3.33 -7.04
C ILE A 33 7.89 3.97 -7.53
N TYR A 34 7.42 5.02 -6.85
CA TYR A 34 6.25 5.77 -7.29
C TYR A 34 6.45 6.36 -8.70
N THR A 35 7.59 6.99 -8.95
CA THR A 35 7.92 7.56 -10.27
C THR A 35 7.96 6.49 -11.37
N HIS A 36 8.53 5.32 -11.10
CA HIS A 36 8.63 4.27 -12.12
C HIS A 36 7.29 3.60 -12.44
N ILE A 37 6.43 3.41 -11.44
CA ILE A 37 5.18 2.67 -11.62
C ILE A 37 4.03 3.60 -11.96
N PHE A 38 3.84 4.67 -11.18
CA PHE A 38 2.65 5.51 -11.26
C PHE A 38 2.80 6.74 -12.16
N ALA A 39 3.98 7.34 -12.27
CA ALA A 39 4.15 8.51 -13.15
C ALA A 39 3.78 8.24 -14.63
N PRO A 40 4.18 7.11 -15.27
CA PRO A 40 3.75 6.84 -16.64
C PRO A 40 2.24 6.56 -16.74
N ILE A 41 1.60 6.06 -15.68
CA ILE A 41 0.16 5.81 -15.65
C ILE A 41 -0.59 7.15 -15.53
N GLU A 42 -0.17 8.01 -14.60
CA GLU A 42 -0.73 9.36 -14.41
C GLU A 42 -0.61 10.23 -15.65
N ALA A 43 0.46 10.05 -16.44
CA ALA A 43 0.66 10.78 -17.69
C ALA A 43 -0.37 10.42 -18.78
N VAL A 44 -0.93 9.20 -18.74
CA VAL A 44 -1.90 8.72 -19.73
C VAL A 44 -3.33 8.78 -19.21
N PHE A 45 -3.54 8.48 -17.93
CA PHE A 45 -4.84 8.46 -17.28
C PHE A 45 -4.77 9.06 -15.87
N PRO A 46 -5.67 9.99 -15.51
CA PRO A 46 -5.76 10.47 -14.15
C PRO A 46 -6.14 9.32 -13.21
N LEU A 47 -5.42 9.19 -12.10
CA LEU A 47 -5.69 8.14 -11.11
C LEU A 47 -7.06 8.37 -10.44
N PRO A 48 -7.95 7.36 -10.42
CA PRO A 48 -9.23 7.45 -9.75
C PRO A 48 -9.06 7.49 -8.23
N GLU A 49 -10.07 7.98 -7.52
CA GLU A 49 -10.11 7.99 -6.04
C GLU A 49 -10.00 6.58 -5.46
N LYS A 50 -10.59 5.58 -6.13
CA LYS A 50 -10.56 4.17 -5.72
C LYS A 50 -9.60 3.38 -6.60
N LEU A 51 -8.51 2.91 -6.01
CA LEU A 51 -7.46 2.18 -6.70
C LEU A 51 -7.48 0.70 -6.28
N ILE A 52 -7.59 -0.20 -7.25
CA ILE A 52 -7.47 -1.64 -7.00
C ILE A 52 -6.10 -2.08 -7.52
N ILE A 53 -5.24 -2.52 -6.61
CA ILE A 53 -3.91 -3.00 -6.94
C ILE A 53 -3.95 -4.52 -6.90
N VAL A 54 -3.58 -5.15 -8.02
CA VAL A 54 -3.39 -6.60 -8.12
C VAL A 54 -1.89 -6.86 -8.17
N PRO A 55 -1.22 -7.02 -7.01
CA PRO A 55 0.20 -7.26 -7.01
C PRO A 55 0.49 -8.68 -7.52
N ASP A 56 1.44 -8.79 -8.45
CA ASP A 56 1.93 -10.08 -8.91
C ASP A 56 3.31 -10.38 -8.31
N GLY A 57 3.46 -11.59 -7.77
CA GLY A 57 4.71 -12.09 -7.17
C GLY A 57 5.42 -11.09 -6.23
N ILE A 58 6.60 -10.63 -6.66
CA ILE A 58 7.46 -9.75 -5.85
C ILE A 58 6.84 -8.37 -5.55
N LEU A 59 5.91 -7.91 -6.39
CA LEU A 59 5.20 -6.65 -6.18
C LEU A 59 4.29 -6.71 -4.95
N GLY A 60 3.88 -7.92 -4.53
CA GLY A 60 3.09 -8.11 -3.31
C GLY A 60 3.84 -7.76 -2.03
N TYR A 61 5.17 -7.61 -2.09
CA TYR A 61 5.98 -7.19 -0.96
C TYR A 61 6.16 -5.67 -0.87
N ILE A 62 5.62 -4.91 -1.82
CA ILE A 62 5.70 -3.46 -1.86
C ILE A 62 4.46 -2.88 -1.16
N PRO A 63 4.63 -2.06 -0.12
CA PRO A 63 3.54 -1.29 0.47
C PRO A 63 3.21 -0.10 -0.44
N PHE A 64 2.31 -0.28 -1.40
CA PHE A 64 1.91 0.77 -2.34
C PHE A 64 1.23 1.97 -1.66
N ASP A 65 0.61 1.72 -0.52
CA ASP A 65 0.02 2.69 0.40
C ASP A 65 1.05 3.65 1.02
N ALA A 66 2.26 3.17 1.26
CA ALA A 66 3.35 3.94 1.86
C ALA A 66 4.26 4.62 0.83
N LEU A 67 3.91 4.55 -0.47
CA LEU A 67 4.63 5.28 -1.51
C LEU A 67 4.34 6.77 -1.42
N ILE A 68 5.35 7.59 -1.70
CA ILE A 68 5.25 9.04 -1.61
C ILE A 68 5.20 9.66 -3.01
N LYS A 69 4.23 10.55 -3.22
CA LYS A 69 4.10 11.28 -4.49
C LYS A 69 5.10 12.44 -4.59
N LYS A 70 5.49 13.00 -3.44
CA LYS A 70 6.41 14.14 -3.34
C LYS A 70 7.37 13.93 -2.19
N GLU A 71 8.65 14.12 -2.44
CA GLU A 71 9.66 14.18 -1.38
C GLU A 71 9.41 15.41 -0.50
N SER A 72 9.36 15.22 0.82
CA SER A 72 9.25 16.33 1.78
C SER A 72 10.64 16.92 2.03
N ALA A 73 10.68 18.22 2.36
CA ALA A 73 11.93 18.88 2.74
C ALA A 73 12.54 18.30 4.03
N ASP A 74 11.72 17.70 4.90
CA ASP A 74 12.16 17.02 6.11
C ASP A 74 11.84 15.51 6.05
N PRO A 75 12.86 14.65 5.95
CA PRO A 75 12.69 13.19 5.92
C PRO A 75 12.37 12.58 7.28
N THR A 76 12.51 13.33 8.38
CA THR A 76 12.17 12.84 9.74
C THR A 76 10.68 12.99 10.05
N LEU A 77 10.00 13.91 9.36
CA LEU A 77 8.59 14.20 9.54
C LEU A 77 7.74 13.25 8.67
N HIS A 78 7.74 11.98 9.05
CA HIS A 78 6.97 10.92 8.37
C HIS A 78 5.51 11.31 8.13
N LYS A 79 4.90 12.01 9.10
CA LYS A 79 3.51 12.46 9.02
C LYS A 79 3.25 13.49 7.91
N GLN A 80 4.25 14.26 7.51
CA GLN A 80 4.12 15.30 6.48
C GLN A 80 4.29 14.77 5.07
N HIS A 81 4.78 13.54 4.89
CA HIS A 81 4.88 12.94 3.56
C HIS A 81 3.49 12.76 2.93
N ASP A 82 3.43 13.04 1.63
CA ASP A 82 2.24 12.89 0.81
C ASP A 82 2.14 11.44 0.33
N TYR A 83 1.66 10.57 1.23
CA TYR A 83 1.48 9.16 0.96
C TYR A 83 0.30 8.92 0.02
N LEU A 84 0.43 7.92 -0.85
CA LEU A 84 -0.61 7.59 -1.82
C LEU A 84 -1.96 7.26 -1.16
N ILE A 85 -1.94 6.62 0.01
CA ILE A 85 -3.15 6.28 0.79
C ILE A 85 -3.93 7.50 1.30
N LYS A 86 -3.30 8.68 1.42
CA LYS A 86 -4.00 9.90 1.85
C LYS A 86 -4.91 10.46 0.76
N ASN A 87 -4.53 10.23 -0.50
CA ASN A 87 -5.23 10.77 -1.66
C ASN A 87 -6.11 9.73 -2.37
N HIS A 88 -5.82 8.43 -2.19
CA HIS A 88 -6.53 7.34 -2.86
C HIS A 88 -6.90 6.22 -1.89
N GLN A 89 -8.11 5.68 -2.07
CA GLN A 89 -8.55 4.47 -1.40
C GLN A 89 -7.96 3.25 -2.11
N ILE A 90 -6.91 2.67 -1.53
CA ILE A 90 -6.20 1.52 -2.08
C ILE A 90 -6.81 0.22 -1.57
N SER A 91 -7.14 -0.69 -2.49
CA SER A 91 -7.59 -2.05 -2.18
C SER A 91 -6.65 -3.06 -2.84
N TYR A 92 -6.16 -4.01 -2.06
CA TYR A 92 -5.31 -5.10 -2.54
C TYR A 92 -6.13 -6.33 -2.89
N VAL A 93 -5.92 -6.88 -4.08
CA VAL A 93 -6.62 -8.08 -4.51
C VAL A 93 -5.64 -9.06 -5.13
N TYR A 94 -5.77 -10.33 -4.75
CA TYR A 94 -4.80 -11.37 -5.12
C TYR A 94 -4.84 -11.72 -6.62
N SER A 95 -6.01 -11.73 -7.25
CA SER A 95 -6.11 -11.99 -8.68
C SER A 95 -7.31 -11.29 -9.31
N ALA A 96 -7.16 -10.90 -10.58
CA ALA A 96 -8.24 -10.30 -11.35
C ALA A 96 -9.42 -11.28 -11.55
N SER A 97 -9.12 -12.58 -11.74
CA SER A 97 -10.14 -13.62 -11.91
C SER A 97 -10.98 -13.82 -10.65
N LEU A 98 -10.36 -13.87 -9.46
CA LEU A 98 -11.08 -13.97 -8.20
C LEU A 98 -11.95 -12.73 -7.94
N LEU A 99 -11.42 -11.54 -8.24
CA LEU A 99 -12.19 -10.29 -8.15
C LEU A 99 -13.44 -10.34 -9.02
N GLN A 100 -13.31 -10.81 -10.27
CA GLN A 100 -14.42 -10.91 -11.20
C GLN A 100 -15.48 -11.89 -10.69
N GLU A 101 -15.06 -13.04 -10.15
CA GLU A 101 -15.96 -14.01 -9.55
C GLU A 101 -16.67 -13.46 -8.31
N MET A 102 -15.95 -12.78 -7.42
CA MET A 102 -16.54 -12.14 -6.24
C MET A 102 -17.56 -11.06 -6.63
N LYS A 103 -17.28 -10.26 -7.67
CA LYS A 103 -18.21 -9.25 -8.20
C LYS A 103 -19.46 -9.91 -8.79
N ALA A 104 -19.29 -10.98 -9.59
CA ALA A 104 -20.40 -11.72 -10.19
C ALA A 104 -21.29 -12.45 -9.16
N ARG A 105 -20.71 -12.91 -8.05
CA ARG A 105 -21.47 -13.51 -6.94
C ARG A 105 -22.25 -12.46 -6.15
N LYS A 106 -21.70 -11.26 -5.95
CA LYS A 106 -22.36 -10.19 -5.19
C LYS A 106 -23.63 -9.67 -5.87
N THR A 107 -23.72 -9.74 -7.20
CA THR A 107 -24.92 -9.38 -7.97
C THR A 107 -26.03 -10.42 -7.91
N ASN A 108 -25.73 -11.66 -7.46
CA ASN A 108 -26.70 -12.76 -7.36
C ASN A 108 -27.20 -13.03 -5.93
N SER A 109 -26.91 -12.17 -4.95
CA SER A 109 -27.44 -12.31 -3.59
C SER A 109 -28.87 -11.81 -3.49
N THR A 110 -29.80 -12.51 -4.14
CA THR A 110 -31.21 -12.47 -3.80
C THR A 110 -31.40 -13.19 -2.46
N LYS A 111 -31.90 -12.44 -1.46
CA LYS A 111 -32.52 -12.87 -0.19
C LYS A 111 -32.21 -14.30 0.31
N GLY A 112 -31.56 -14.40 1.48
CA GLY A 112 -31.80 -15.56 2.34
C GLY A 112 -30.74 -15.84 3.40
N PHE A 113 -31.20 -15.76 4.65
CA PHE A 113 -30.82 -16.63 5.75
C PHE A 113 -29.58 -16.27 6.59
N PHE A 114 -29.82 -15.44 7.59
CA PHE A 114 -29.08 -15.43 8.85
C PHE A 114 -29.82 -16.39 9.81
N SER A 115 -29.26 -17.55 10.14
CA SER A 115 -29.72 -18.32 11.30
C SER A 115 -28.64 -18.31 12.37
N TRP A 116 -28.89 -17.53 13.42
CA TRP A 116 -28.30 -17.79 14.72
C TRP A 116 -29.20 -18.80 15.41
N THR A 117 -28.78 -20.06 15.46
CA THR A 117 -29.24 -20.97 16.50
C THR A 117 -28.00 -21.61 17.10
N CYS A 118 -27.59 -21.05 18.24
CA CYS A 118 -26.78 -21.76 19.21
C CYS A 118 -27.72 -22.75 19.88
N THR A 119 -27.68 -24.01 19.44
CA THR A 119 -28.39 -25.09 20.12
C THR A 119 -27.49 -25.65 21.23
N ASP A 120 -28.14 -25.90 22.37
CA ASP A 120 -27.76 -26.83 23.44
C ASP A 120 -26.78 -26.35 24.53
N PHE A 121 -27.35 -25.81 25.61
CA PHE A 121 -27.06 -26.22 26.98
C PHE A 121 -28.35 -26.29 27.81
#